data_AF-A0A433CUZ5-F1
#
_entry.id   AF-A0A433CUZ5-F1
#
_cell.length_a   1.000
_cell.length_b   1.000
_cell.length_c   1.000
_cell.angle_alpha   90.00
_cell.angle_beta   90.00
_cell.angle_gamma   90.00
#
_symmetry.space_group_name_H-M   'P 1'
#
loop_
_entity.id
_entity.type
_entity.pdbx_description
1 polymer ?
#
loop_
_entity_poly.entity_id
_entity_poly.type
_entity_poly.pdbx_seq_one_letter_code
_entity_poly.pdbx_strand_id
1 'polypeptide(L)'
;MPNYVLNPSIETSKHQLKISLKKAQKLSTSMAREISEHSIDFLLSAIFVRICTTGRTILMMAPNDNSITSIWDYASLGTLLRNIMDALNSFLYLADRSLSTEEKDCHFWLFSLHDAVTRQKIFEFRGVKDMAEDCKIRAEEMRELLCNNSIFQVLEEKKQKHYLKGADAFLLSKEQIIAICILRLDFKNYSHRN
;
A
#
# COMPACT_ATOMS: atom_id res chain seq x y z
N MET A 1 27.91 35.61 7.23
CA MET A 1 27.21 34.39 6.75
C MET A 1 26.40 33.85 7.91
N PRO A 2 25.05 33.87 7.87
CA PRO A 2 24.26 33.31 8.96
C PRO A 2 24.56 31.82 9.07
N ASN A 3 24.92 31.35 10.27
CA ASN A 3 25.03 29.93 10.58
C ASN A 3 23.63 29.32 10.52
N TYR A 4 23.27 28.72 9.38
CA TYR A 4 22.10 27.86 9.29
C TYR A 4 22.43 26.54 9.98
N VAL A 5 22.33 26.56 11.31
CA VAL A 5 22.24 25.36 12.13
C VAL A 5 21.04 24.58 11.59
N LEU A 6 21.25 23.30 11.26
CA LEU A 6 20.16 22.39 10.93
C LEU A 6 19.01 22.59 11.89
N ASN A 7 17.79 22.68 11.37
CA ASN A 7 16.64 22.44 12.22
C ASN A 7 16.84 21.02 12.80
N PRO A 8 16.99 20.86 14.13
CA PRO A 8 17.25 19.56 14.77
C PRO A 8 16.26 18.48 14.33
N SER A 9 15.07 18.90 13.87
CA SER A 9 14.05 18.06 13.26
C SER A 9 14.52 17.24 12.04
N ILE A 10 15.36 17.77 11.14
CA ILE A 10 15.66 17.09 9.86
C ILE A 10 16.64 15.93 10.04
N GLU A 11 17.74 16.14 10.76
CA GLU A 11 18.67 15.06 11.13
C GLU A 11 17.95 13.98 11.94
N THR A 12 17.06 14.41 12.84
CA THR A 12 16.21 13.51 13.62
C THR A 12 15.30 12.67 12.71
N SER A 13 14.62 13.28 11.73
CA SER A 13 13.75 12.55 10.80
C SER A 13 14.50 11.57 9.90
N LYS A 14 15.68 11.96 9.37
CA LYS A 14 16.53 11.08 8.55
C LYS A 14 17.06 9.90 9.37
N HIS A 15 17.47 10.16 10.62
CA HIS A 15 17.91 9.14 11.55
C HIS A 15 16.77 8.17 11.91
N GLN A 16 15.58 8.70 12.20
CA GLN A 16 14.37 7.91 12.46
C GLN A 16 14.01 7.02 11.28
N LEU A 17 13.98 7.56 10.05
CA LEU A 17 13.71 6.77 8.84
C LEU A 17 14.72 5.63 8.69
N LYS A 18 16.02 5.91 8.90
CA LYS A 18 17.08 4.90 8.85
C LYS A 18 16.88 3.80 9.90
N ILE A 19 16.49 4.14 11.13
CA ILE A 19 16.19 3.17 12.18
C ILE A 19 14.97 2.33 11.80
N SER A 20 13.88 2.97 11.35
CA SER A 20 12.65 2.30 10.96
C SER A 20 12.87 1.31 9.81
N LEU A 21 13.62 1.71 8.77
CA LEU A 21 13.99 0.82 7.66
C LEU A 21 14.83 -0.37 8.12
N LYS A 22 15.79 -0.17 9.04
CA LYS A 22 16.56 -1.27 9.62
C LYS A 22 15.68 -2.26 10.38
N LYS A 23 14.72 -1.77 11.17
CA LYS A 23 13.75 -2.62 11.89
C LYS A 23 12.86 -3.39 10.91
N ALA A 24 12.33 -2.69 9.90
CA ALA A 24 11.49 -3.28 8.86
C ALA A 24 12.23 -4.37 8.07
N GLN A 25 13.50 -4.13 7.71
CA GLN A 25 14.32 -5.12 7.02
C GLN A 25 14.57 -6.36 7.88
N LYS A 26 14.90 -6.17 9.18
CA LYS A 26 15.06 -7.30 10.11
C LYS A 26 13.79 -8.15 10.20
N LEU A 27 12.63 -7.50 10.32
CA LEU A 27 11.33 -8.17 10.35
C LEU A 27 11.07 -8.95 9.04
N SER A 28 11.31 -8.33 7.88
CA SER A 28 11.16 -9.00 6.59
C SER A 28 12.04 -10.24 6.49
N THR A 29 13.31 -10.13 6.90
CA THR A 29 14.23 -11.26 6.84
C THR A 29 13.88 -12.39 7.82
N SER A 30 13.29 -12.08 8.98
CA SER A 30 12.86 -13.11 9.93
C SER A 30 11.63 -13.88 9.44
N MET A 31 10.76 -13.22 8.66
CA MET A 31 9.52 -13.83 8.14
C MET A 31 9.70 -14.50 6.77
N ALA A 32 10.85 -14.36 6.11
CA ALA A 32 11.08 -14.79 4.72
C ALA A 32 10.94 -16.31 4.46
N ARG A 33 10.80 -17.14 5.51
CA ARG A 33 10.64 -18.60 5.41
C ARG A 33 9.24 -19.08 5.76
N GLU A 34 8.34 -18.18 6.12
CA GLU A 34 6.96 -18.52 6.42
C GLU A 34 6.18 -18.75 5.13
N ILE A 35 5.33 -19.78 5.11
CA ILE A 35 4.49 -20.11 3.96
C ILE A 35 3.26 -19.21 4.02
N SER A 36 2.93 -18.59 2.88
CA SER A 36 1.69 -17.82 2.69
C SER A 36 0.49 -18.74 2.89
N GLU A 37 -0.38 -18.43 3.86
CA GLU A 37 -1.60 -19.22 4.10
C GLU A 37 -2.71 -18.81 3.13
N HIS A 38 -2.72 -17.53 2.72
CA HIS A 38 -3.71 -16.96 1.83
C HIS A 38 -3.04 -16.12 0.74
N SER A 39 -3.65 -16.00 -0.44
CA SER A 39 -3.10 -15.18 -1.54
C SER A 39 -2.88 -13.70 -1.18
N ILE A 40 -3.56 -13.21 -0.14
CA ILE A 40 -3.41 -11.85 0.35
C ILE A 40 -2.05 -11.65 1.05
N ASP A 41 -1.45 -12.70 1.65
CA ASP A 41 -0.18 -12.59 2.38
C ASP A 41 0.99 -12.34 1.43
N PHE A 42 0.98 -12.96 0.25
CA PHE A 42 1.93 -12.66 -0.81
C PHE A 42 1.83 -11.19 -1.26
N LEU A 43 0.60 -10.71 -1.48
CA LEU A 43 0.34 -9.33 -1.87
C LEU A 43 0.81 -8.34 -0.79
N LEU A 44 0.51 -8.62 0.48
CA LEU A 44 0.95 -7.83 1.63
C LEU A 44 2.48 -7.77 1.71
N SER A 45 3.16 -8.90 1.46
CA SER A 45 4.62 -8.95 1.40
C SER A 45 5.18 -8.07 0.29
N ALA A 46 4.60 -8.12 -0.91
CA ALA A 46 4.99 -7.27 -2.03
C ALA A 46 4.80 -5.77 -1.73
N ILE A 47 3.66 -5.40 -1.12
CA ILE A 47 3.38 -4.02 -0.70
C ILE A 47 4.38 -3.57 0.38
N PHE A 48 4.68 -4.41 1.36
CA PHE A 48 5.65 -4.11 2.41
C PHE A 48 7.06 -3.86 1.83
N VAL A 49 7.50 -4.72 0.90
CA VAL A 49 8.77 -4.54 0.19
C VAL A 49 8.77 -3.22 -0.56
N ARG A 50 7.69 -2.87 -1.27
CA ARG A 50 7.56 -1.58 -1.98
C ARG A 50 7.69 -0.39 -1.03
N ILE A 51 7.08 -0.43 0.15
CA ILE A 51 7.21 0.63 1.16
C ILE A 51 8.67 0.78 1.59
N CYS A 52 9.33 -0.34 1.91
CA CYS A 52 10.72 -0.35 2.38
C CYS A 52 11.71 0.13 1.30
N THR A 53 11.56 -0.33 0.06
CA THR A 53 12.45 0.07 -1.05
C THR A 53 12.25 1.54 -1.40
N THR A 54 11.00 2.03 -1.42
CA THR A 54 10.71 3.46 -1.64
C THR A 54 11.30 4.32 -0.53
N GLY A 55 11.15 3.91 0.73
CA GLY A 55 11.75 4.60 1.88
C GLY A 55 13.29 4.62 1.81
N ARG A 56 13.91 3.54 1.34
CA ARG A 56 15.36 3.50 1.09
C ARG A 56 15.78 4.46 -0.01
N THR A 57 15.01 4.55 -1.10
CA THR A 57 15.24 5.53 -2.17
C THR A 57 15.17 6.96 -1.64
N ILE A 58 14.15 7.30 -0.85
CA ILE A 58 14.04 8.60 -0.17
C ILE A 58 15.28 8.87 0.68
N LEU A 59 15.74 7.90 1.47
CA LEU A 59 16.91 8.07 2.33
C LEU A 59 18.21 8.32 1.52
N MET A 60 18.36 7.68 0.36
CA MET A 60 19.52 7.84 -0.51
C MET A 60 19.50 9.17 -1.29
N MET A 61 18.30 9.64 -1.65
CA MET A 61 18.10 10.90 -2.38
C MET A 61 18.06 12.13 -1.45
N ALA A 62 17.70 11.94 -0.17
CA ALA A 62 17.71 13.00 0.81
C ALA A 62 19.13 13.53 1.00
N PRO A 63 19.35 14.85 0.91
CA PRO A 63 20.69 15.41 0.90
C PRO A 63 21.43 15.13 2.20
N ASN A 64 22.75 15.13 2.07
CA ASN A 64 23.68 14.76 3.14
C ASN A 64 24.35 15.97 3.78
N ASP A 65 24.16 17.17 3.20
CA ASP A 65 24.81 18.40 3.62
C ASP A 65 23.80 19.51 3.91
N ASN A 66 24.25 20.49 4.69
CA ASN A 66 23.45 21.65 5.12
C ASN A 66 23.58 22.82 4.15
N SER A 67 24.15 22.58 2.96
CA SER A 67 24.40 23.66 2.03
C SER A 67 23.08 24.08 1.38
N ILE A 68 22.78 25.37 1.47
CA ILE A 68 21.65 26.02 0.78
C ILE A 68 21.82 25.90 -0.75
N THR A 69 23.03 25.55 -1.20
CA THR A 69 23.38 25.31 -2.60
C THR A 69 23.02 23.91 -3.09
N SER A 70 22.72 22.96 -2.19
CA SER A 70 22.22 21.65 -2.59
C SER A 70 20.80 21.78 -3.16
N ILE A 71 20.64 21.53 -4.46
CA ILE A 71 19.32 21.54 -5.09
C ILE A 71 18.58 20.30 -4.61
N TRP A 72 17.58 20.51 -3.75
CA TRP A 72 16.64 19.46 -3.35
C TRP A 72 15.57 19.32 -4.43
N ASP A 73 15.43 18.11 -4.97
CA ASP A 73 14.24 17.76 -5.73
C ASP A 73 13.10 17.36 -4.77
N TYR A 74 12.55 18.35 -4.06
CA TYR A 74 11.42 18.17 -3.17
C TYR A 74 10.20 17.60 -3.89
N ALA A 75 10.02 17.90 -5.17
CA ALA A 75 8.89 17.41 -5.97
C ALA A 75 8.97 15.89 -6.18
N SER A 76 10.15 15.38 -6.54
CA SER A 76 10.37 13.93 -6.65
C SER A 76 10.26 13.24 -5.29
N LEU A 77 10.86 13.79 -4.23
CA LEU A 77 10.74 13.23 -2.88
C LEU A 77 9.28 13.21 -2.38
N GLY A 78 8.51 14.26 -2.67
CA GLY A 78 7.08 14.33 -2.36
C GLY A 78 6.27 13.26 -3.08
N THR A 79 6.63 12.95 -4.34
CA THR A 79 6.01 11.87 -5.12
C THR A 79 6.33 10.50 -4.52
N LEU A 80 7.58 10.26 -4.13
CA LEU A 80 7.97 9.02 -3.44
C LEU A 80 7.28 8.86 -2.09
N LEU A 81 7.14 9.95 -1.32
CA LEU A 81 6.41 9.93 -0.06
C LEU A 81 4.93 9.59 -0.27
N ARG A 82 4.29 10.16 -1.30
CA ARG A 82 2.92 9.80 -1.68
C ARG A 82 2.79 8.33 -2.02
N ASN A 83 3.75 7.77 -2.77
CA ASN A 83 3.78 6.33 -3.06
C ASN A 83 3.87 5.46 -1.80
N ILE A 84 4.63 5.89 -0.78
CA ILE A 84 4.66 5.21 0.53
C ILE A 84 3.30 5.29 1.21
N MET A 85 2.68 6.47 1.23
CA MET A 85 1.37 6.67 1.88
C MET A 85 0.28 5.82 1.22
N ASP A 86 0.22 5.80 -0.11
CA ASP A 86 -0.75 4.99 -0.84
C ASP A 86 -0.51 3.48 -0.62
N ALA A 87 0.75 3.02 -0.66
CA ALA A 87 1.09 1.63 -0.38
C ALA A 87 0.77 1.23 1.07
N LEU A 88 1.05 2.11 2.03
CA LEU A 88 0.72 1.91 3.43
C LEU A 88 -0.79 1.81 3.63
N ASN A 89 -1.57 2.65 2.95
CA ASN A 89 -3.02 2.61 3.03
C ASN A 89 -3.58 1.27 2.50
N SER A 90 -3.07 0.80 1.35
CA SER A 90 -3.41 -0.53 0.83
C SER A 90 -3.02 -1.64 1.81
N PHE A 91 -1.82 -1.56 2.40
CA PHE A 91 -1.33 -2.53 3.36
C PHE A 91 -2.24 -2.61 4.59
N LEU A 92 -2.59 -1.45 5.15
CA LEU A 92 -3.43 -1.35 6.34
C LEU A 92 -4.84 -1.90 6.12
N TYR A 93 -5.42 -1.65 4.94
CA TYR A 93 -6.72 -2.21 4.56
C TYR A 93 -6.70 -3.73 4.39
N LEU A 94 -5.68 -4.25 3.72
CA LEU A 94 -5.58 -5.68 3.38
C LEU A 94 -5.06 -6.53 4.56
N ALA A 95 -4.24 -5.96 5.44
CA ALA A 95 -3.64 -6.67 6.58
C ALA A 95 -4.56 -6.74 7.81
N ASP A 96 -5.84 -6.35 7.66
CA ASP A 96 -6.77 -6.33 8.76
C ASP A 96 -7.09 -7.75 9.25
N ARG A 97 -6.53 -8.09 10.41
CA ARG A 97 -6.69 -9.40 11.04
C ARG A 97 -8.06 -9.61 11.67
N SER A 98 -8.88 -8.56 11.87
CA SER A 98 -10.24 -8.73 12.41
C SER A 98 -11.24 -9.20 11.37
N LEU A 99 -10.89 -9.18 10.09
CA LEU A 99 -11.76 -9.62 9.00
C LEU A 99 -11.90 -11.15 9.01
N SER A 100 -13.11 -11.61 8.74
CA SER A 100 -13.39 -12.99 8.37
C SER A 100 -12.67 -13.38 7.08
N THR A 101 -12.53 -14.68 6.82
CA THR A 101 -11.93 -15.18 5.57
C THR A 101 -12.68 -14.67 4.35
N GLU A 102 -14.02 -14.65 4.39
CA GLU A 102 -14.84 -14.21 3.26
C GLU A 102 -14.70 -12.70 2.97
N GLU A 103 -14.52 -11.88 4.01
CA GLU A 103 -14.19 -10.45 3.85
C GLU A 103 -12.79 -10.25 3.26
N LYS A 104 -11.80 -11.04 3.71
CA LYS A 104 -10.44 -11.00 3.16
C LYS A 104 -10.43 -11.36 1.68
N ASP A 105 -11.18 -12.40 1.30
CA ASP A 105 -11.36 -12.80 -0.09
C ASP A 105 -11.99 -11.68 -0.91
N CYS A 106 -13.09 -11.08 -0.42
CA CYS A 106 -13.73 -9.95 -1.09
C CYS A 106 -12.75 -8.78 -1.29
N HIS A 107 -11.96 -8.44 -0.27
CA HIS A 107 -10.97 -7.37 -0.33
C HIS A 107 -9.86 -7.69 -1.34
N PHE A 108 -9.35 -8.92 -1.32
CA PHE A 108 -8.29 -9.39 -2.23
C PHE A 108 -8.77 -9.42 -3.68
N TRP A 109 -9.98 -9.93 -3.96
CA TRP A 109 -10.53 -10.00 -5.31
C TRP A 109 -10.84 -8.62 -5.87
N LEU A 110 -11.37 -7.71 -5.04
CA LEU A 110 -11.61 -6.32 -5.46
C LEU A 110 -10.31 -5.60 -5.82
N PHE A 111 -9.28 -5.74 -4.98
CA PHE A 111 -7.97 -5.19 -5.25
C PHE A 111 -7.37 -5.78 -6.54
N SER A 112 -7.48 -7.10 -6.70
CA SER A 112 -6.97 -7.81 -7.89
C SER A 112 -7.68 -7.42 -9.17
N LEU A 113 -9.00 -7.20 -9.12
CA LEU A 113 -9.79 -6.72 -10.25
C LEU A 113 -9.34 -5.32 -10.68
N HIS A 114 -9.15 -4.40 -9.73
CA HIS A 114 -8.67 -3.06 -10.02
C HIS A 114 -7.26 -3.07 -10.65
N ASP A 115 -6.34 -3.88 -10.11
CA ASP A 115 -4.99 -4.05 -10.68
C ASP A 115 -5.06 -4.58 -12.11
N ALA A 116 -5.83 -5.65 -12.34
CA ALA A 116 -5.98 -6.29 -13.64
C ALA A 116 -6.54 -5.31 -14.70
N VAL A 117 -7.63 -4.61 -14.38
CA VAL A 117 -8.23 -3.61 -15.30
C VAL A 117 -7.28 -2.44 -15.57
N THR A 118 -6.55 -1.97 -14.56
CA THR A 118 -5.60 -0.86 -14.73
C THR A 118 -4.41 -1.27 -15.59
N ARG A 119 -3.84 -2.46 -15.34
CA ARG A 119 -2.71 -2.99 -16.11
C ARG A 119 -3.10 -3.36 -17.53
N GLN A 120 -4.30 -3.88 -17.75
CA GLN A 120 -4.83 -4.13 -19.09
C GLN A 120 -4.74 -2.86 -19.95
N LYS A 121 -5.29 -1.73 -19.46
CA LYS A 121 -5.24 -0.43 -20.17
C LYS A 121 -3.81 0.00 -20.49
N ILE A 122 -2.87 -0.21 -19.56
CA ILE A 122 -1.45 0.12 -19.76
C ILE A 122 -0.85 -0.76 -20.86
N PHE A 123 -1.10 -2.07 -20.84
CA PHE A 123 -0.55 -2.99 -21.83
C PHE A 123 -1.16 -2.79 -23.22
N GLU A 124 -2.47 -2.53 -23.30
CA GLU A 124 -3.14 -2.14 -24.54
C GLU A 124 -2.52 -0.87 -25.13
N PHE A 125 -2.34 0.16 -24.30
CA PHE A 125 -1.69 1.41 -24.73
C PHE A 125 -0.25 1.18 -25.21
N ARG A 126 0.48 0.24 -24.60
CA ARG A 126 1.85 -0.12 -24.98
C ARG A 126 1.92 -1.10 -26.16
N GLY A 127 0.79 -1.60 -26.67
CA GLY A 127 0.72 -2.58 -27.76
C GLY A 127 1.13 -4.01 -27.37
N VAL A 128 1.18 -4.34 -26.08
CA VAL A 128 1.58 -5.66 -25.57
C VAL A 128 0.33 -6.53 -25.39
N LYS A 129 -0.16 -7.09 -26.51
CA LYS A 129 -1.47 -7.76 -26.56
C LYS A 129 -1.60 -8.97 -25.65
N ASP A 130 -0.59 -9.82 -25.56
CA ASP A 130 -0.65 -11.05 -24.76
C ASP A 130 -0.85 -10.73 -23.28
N MET A 131 -0.07 -9.77 -22.75
CA MET A 131 -0.20 -9.33 -21.35
C MET A 131 -1.53 -8.61 -21.09
N ALA A 132 -2.08 -7.92 -22.09
CA ALA A 132 -3.41 -7.31 -21.97
C ALA A 132 -4.50 -8.38 -21.87
N GLU A 133 -4.42 -9.44 -22.68
CA GLU A 133 -5.38 -10.56 -22.62
C GLU A 133 -5.25 -11.32 -21.29
N ASP A 134 -4.04 -11.58 -20.79
CA ASP A 134 -3.83 -12.17 -19.46
C ASP A 134 -4.51 -11.34 -18.35
N CYS A 135 -4.38 -10.00 -18.42
CA CYS A 135 -5.03 -9.11 -17.47
C CYS A 135 -6.56 -9.15 -17.60
N LYS A 136 -7.09 -9.25 -18.81
CA LYS A 136 -8.53 -9.35 -19.06
C LYS A 136 -9.10 -10.66 -18.51
N ILE A 137 -8.44 -11.80 -18.76
CA ILE A 137 -8.81 -13.11 -18.19
C ILE A 137 -8.86 -13.00 -16.66
N ARG A 138 -7.78 -12.48 -16.06
CA ARG A 138 -7.71 -12.26 -14.61
C ARG A 138 -8.84 -11.37 -14.08
N ALA A 139 -9.21 -10.32 -14.82
CA ALA A 139 -10.31 -9.43 -14.44
C ALA A 139 -11.66 -10.16 -14.44
N GLU A 140 -11.94 -10.98 -15.46
CA GLU A 140 -13.19 -11.74 -15.54
C GLU A 140 -13.29 -12.79 -14.41
N GLU A 141 -12.20 -13.51 -14.10
CA GLU A 141 -12.15 -14.40 -12.94
C GLU A 141 -12.53 -13.68 -11.63
N MET A 142 -12.02 -12.45 -11.44
CA MET A 142 -12.34 -11.68 -10.22
C MET A 142 -13.77 -11.18 -10.20
N ARG A 143 -14.38 -10.86 -11.34
CA ARG A 143 -15.81 -10.54 -11.40
C ARG A 143 -16.64 -11.74 -10.98
N GLU A 144 -16.33 -12.93 -11.47
CA GLU A 144 -17.06 -14.16 -11.13
C GLU A 144 -16.94 -14.47 -9.64
N LEU A 145 -15.74 -14.41 -9.06
CA LEU A 145 -15.56 -14.64 -7.62
C LEU A 145 -16.29 -13.58 -6.77
N LEU A 146 -16.22 -12.30 -7.13
CA LEU A 146 -16.94 -11.23 -6.43
C LEU A 146 -18.46 -11.41 -6.49
N CYS A 147 -19.01 -11.77 -7.65
CA CYS A 147 -20.45 -11.99 -7.80
C CYS A 147 -20.98 -13.15 -6.93
N ASN A 148 -20.10 -14.09 -6.54
CA ASN A 148 -20.43 -15.22 -5.67
C ASN A 148 -20.10 -14.98 -4.18
N ASN A 149 -19.52 -13.84 -3.83
CA ASN A 149 -19.14 -13.50 -2.46
C ASN A 149 -20.31 -12.84 -1.70
N SER A 150 -20.66 -13.34 -0.51
CA SER A 150 -21.83 -12.81 0.22
C SER A 150 -21.62 -11.38 0.71
N ILE A 151 -20.39 -11.01 1.09
CA ILE A 151 -20.04 -9.64 1.51
C ILE A 151 -20.27 -8.65 0.36
N PHE A 152 -19.91 -9.06 -0.86
CA PHE A 152 -20.09 -8.22 -2.05
C PHE A 152 -21.57 -8.12 -2.48
N GLN A 153 -22.32 -9.21 -2.39
CA GLN A 153 -23.74 -9.27 -2.79
C GLN A 153 -24.64 -8.35 -1.94
N VAL A 154 -24.26 -8.07 -0.68
CA VAL A 154 -25.02 -7.19 0.22
C VAL A 154 -24.85 -5.70 -0.13
N LEU A 155 -23.85 -5.35 -0.95
CA LEU A 155 -23.66 -3.97 -1.39
C LEU A 155 -24.82 -3.50 -2.28
N GLU A 156 -25.10 -2.19 -2.27
CA GLU A 156 -26.05 -1.58 -3.21
C GLU A 156 -25.66 -1.90 -4.66
N GLU A 157 -26.63 -2.21 -5.52
CA GLU A 157 -26.39 -2.59 -6.92
C GLU A 157 -25.55 -1.55 -7.68
N LYS A 158 -25.74 -0.26 -7.37
CA LYS A 158 -24.93 0.84 -7.94
C LYS A 158 -23.45 0.70 -7.56
N LYS A 159 -23.15 0.35 -6.30
CA LYS A 159 -21.78 0.12 -5.82
C LYS A 159 -21.20 -1.14 -6.43
N GLN A 160 -21.96 -2.22 -6.51
CA GLN A 160 -21.51 -3.46 -7.18
C GLN A 160 -21.10 -3.18 -8.63
N LYS A 161 -21.95 -2.50 -9.41
CA LYS A 161 -21.66 -2.11 -10.80
C LYS A 161 -20.42 -1.22 -10.91
N HIS A 162 -20.20 -0.35 -9.95
CA HIS A 162 -19.02 0.52 -9.90
C HIS A 162 -17.74 -0.29 -9.65
N TYR A 163 -17.74 -1.15 -8.62
CA TYR A 163 -16.60 -1.99 -8.28
C TYR A 163 -16.29 -3.03 -9.36
N LEU A 164 -17.31 -3.64 -9.97
CA LEU A 164 -17.11 -4.58 -11.06
C LEU A 164 -16.39 -3.90 -12.23
N LYS A 165 -16.56 -2.60 -12.50
CA LYS A 165 -15.77 -1.92 -13.55
C LYS A 165 -14.27 -1.81 -13.24
N GLY A 166 -13.81 -2.26 -12.06
CA GLY A 166 -12.45 -2.08 -11.58
C GLY A 166 -12.14 -0.62 -11.28
N ALA A 167 -13.15 0.19 -10.96
CA ALA A 167 -12.98 1.62 -10.75
C ALA A 167 -12.21 1.92 -9.45
N ASP A 168 -12.51 1.18 -8.39
CA ASP A 168 -11.89 1.33 -7.07
C ASP A 168 -11.35 -0.01 -6.57
N ALA A 169 -10.24 0.04 -5.83
CA ALA A 169 -9.58 -1.12 -5.24
C ALA A 169 -10.08 -1.47 -3.83
N PHE A 170 -10.88 -0.60 -3.21
CA PHE A 170 -11.25 -0.69 -1.80
C PHE A 170 -12.74 -0.41 -1.61
N LEU A 171 -13.36 -1.10 -0.64
CA LEU A 171 -14.74 -0.83 -0.22
C LEU A 171 -14.85 0.43 0.65
N LEU A 172 -13.72 0.89 1.19
CA LEU A 172 -13.59 2.03 2.08
C LEU A 172 -12.82 3.16 1.41
N SER A 173 -13.14 4.40 1.78
CA SER A 173 -12.34 5.57 1.41
C SER A 173 -10.98 5.55 2.11
N LYS A 174 -10.01 6.31 1.58
CA LYS A 174 -8.68 6.42 2.20
C LYS A 174 -8.77 6.97 3.62
N GLU A 175 -9.65 7.96 3.84
CA GLU A 175 -9.89 8.58 5.15
C GLU A 175 -10.47 7.58 6.15
N GLN A 176 -11.38 6.72 5.70
CA GLN A 176 -11.96 5.66 6.54
C GLN A 176 -10.90 4.63 6.95
N ILE A 177 -10.06 4.19 6.01
CA ILE A 177 -8.96 3.24 6.29
C ILE A 177 -8.02 3.84 7.33
N ILE A 178 -7.61 5.09 7.15
CA ILE A 178 -6.72 5.80 8.09
C ILE A 178 -7.38 5.94 9.46
N ALA A 179 -8.64 6.36 9.54
CA ALA A 179 -9.36 6.55 10.80
C ALA A 179 -9.45 5.25 11.60
N ILE A 180 -9.82 4.14 10.95
CA ILE A 180 -9.89 2.81 11.58
C ILE A 180 -8.51 2.41 12.13
N CYS A 181 -7.46 2.68 11.38
CA CYS A 181 -6.10 2.32 11.77
C CYS A 181 -5.58 3.15 12.95
N ILE A 182 -5.82 4.46 12.96
CA ILE A 182 -5.46 5.34 14.08
C ILE A 182 -6.16 4.87 15.35
N LEU A 183 -7.49 4.67 15.29
CA LEU A 183 -8.25 4.18 16.45
C LEU A 183 -7.68 2.87 16.99
N ARG A 184 -7.35 1.91 16.12
CA ARG A 184 -6.79 0.61 16.53
C ARG A 184 -5.39 0.71 17.14
N LEU A 185 -4.55 1.63 16.64
CA LEU A 185 -3.22 1.88 17.22
C LEU A 185 -3.34 2.52 18.60
N ASP A 186 -4.28 3.46 18.78
CA ASP A 186 -4.55 4.10 20.07
C ASP A 186 -5.12 3.11 21.09
N PHE A 187 -6.03 2.21 20.68
CA PHE A 187 -6.54 1.13 21.55
C PHE A 187 -5.44 0.16 22.01
N LYS A 188 -4.50 -0.21 21.14
CA LYS A 188 -3.35 -1.07 21.54
C LYS A 188 -2.42 -0.35 22.52
N ASN A 189 -2.20 0.95 22.33
CA ASN A 189 -1.39 1.76 23.24
C ASN A 189 -2.06 1.96 24.62
N TYR A 190 -3.40 1.90 24.68
CA TYR A 190 -4.16 1.96 25.93
C TYR A 190 -4.15 0.62 26.69
N SER A 191 -4.24 -0.51 25.97
CA SER A 191 -4.25 -1.86 26.56
C SER A 191 -2.91 -2.26 27.20
N HIS A 192 -1.78 -1.67 26.77
CA HIS A 192 -0.46 -1.91 27.37
C HIS A 192 -0.10 -0.99 28.55
N ARG A 193 -1.02 -0.14 29.02
CA ARG A 193 -0.80 0.78 30.15
C ARG A 193 -1.61 0.45 31.41
N ASN A 194 -2.36 -0.65 31.42
CA ASN A 194 -3.10 -1.15 32.57
C ASN A 194 -2.51 -2.47 33.07
#